data_AF-A0A9X0CFQ3-F1
#
_entry.id   AF-A0A9X0CFQ3-F1
#
_cell.length_a   1.000
_cell.length_b   1.000
_cell.length_c   1.000
_cell.angle_alpha   90.00
_cell.angle_beta   90.00
_cell.angle_gamma   90.00
#
_symmetry.space_group_name_H-M   'P 1'
#
loop_
_entity.id
_entity.type
_entity.pdbx_description
1 polymer ?
#
loop_
_entity_poly.entity_id
_entity_poly.type
_entity_poly.pdbx_seq_one_letter_code
_entity_poly.pdbx_strand_id
1 'polypeptide(L)'
;MVRMMAFKNNPFTWDKSAQTVKSSVLDFKLKASGGAALNISGLQEPIALFIPLAKKEKPTEKDNSSAESLFVKPSNGTSDIRYHSFTVSSHDVLVTIQIKPEKGKTMDVFVNYKTKPTRLRNVFNTTLPNFSSCTNWNPNSNWNSTKSLNCSSDPYTFAFSSLISGHTGTHYLGIQYIKKKPEADSNIDSRRKKRSCRHVHGRWKRSCVDVKDAPTTPPPIPIIIIPKYNSTTDANYSLSISVSGCLYWSETKEKWTGEGCRVRQCLMKVLLL
;
A
#
# COMPACT_ATOMS: atom_id res chain seq x y z
N MET A 1 -33.09 1.22 -23.65
CA MET A 1 -33.15 -0.05 -22.89
C MET A 1 -31.74 -0.50 -22.54
N VAL A 2 -31.53 -1.03 -21.33
CA VAL A 2 -30.24 -1.57 -20.87
C VAL A 2 -30.29 -3.09 -20.91
N ARG A 3 -29.26 -3.75 -21.44
CA ARG A 3 -29.08 -5.21 -21.36
C ARG A 3 -27.70 -5.51 -20.77
N MET A 4 -27.67 -6.36 -19.74
CA MET A 4 -26.44 -6.76 -19.06
C MET A 4 -26.36 -8.29 -18.97
N MET A 5 -25.18 -8.84 -19.23
CA MET A 5 -24.86 -10.26 -19.10
C MET A 5 -23.54 -10.41 -18.37
N ALA A 6 -23.42 -11.44 -17.53
CA ALA A 6 -22.21 -11.72 -16.76
C ALA A 6 -21.65 -13.08 -17.15
N PHE A 7 -20.36 -13.11 -17.49
CA PHE A 7 -19.62 -14.32 -17.81
C PHE A 7 -18.65 -14.63 -16.68
N LYS A 8 -18.72 -15.84 -16.14
CA LYS A 8 -17.80 -16.28 -15.07
C LYS A 8 -16.34 -16.25 -15.54
N ASN A 9 -16.13 -16.65 -16.80
CA ASN A 9 -14.83 -16.69 -17.46
C ASN A 9 -14.78 -15.64 -18.58
N ASN A 10 -13.58 -15.20 -18.94
CA ASN A 10 -13.38 -14.28 -20.05
C ASN A 10 -13.76 -14.94 -21.39
N PRO A 11 -14.78 -14.43 -22.13
CA PRO A 11 -15.16 -14.98 -23.43
C PRO A 11 -14.25 -14.53 -24.58
N PHE A 12 -13.45 -13.47 -24.39
CA PHE A 12 -12.56 -12.89 -25.39
C PHE A 12 -11.11 -13.23 -25.06
N THR A 13 -10.62 -14.35 -25.61
CA THR A 13 -9.33 -14.95 -25.20
C THR A 13 -8.24 -14.94 -26.28
N TRP A 14 -8.54 -14.41 -27.47
CA TRP A 14 -7.66 -14.56 -28.64
C TRP A 14 -6.46 -13.59 -28.68
N ASP A 15 -6.52 -12.44 -28.00
CA ASP A 15 -5.37 -11.54 -27.84
C ASP A 15 -4.64 -11.76 -26.50
N LYS A 16 -3.33 -11.47 -26.47
CA LYS A 16 -2.47 -11.60 -25.28
C LYS A 16 -2.96 -10.78 -24.09
N SER A 17 -3.63 -9.65 -24.33
CA SER A 17 -4.22 -8.82 -23.29
C SER A 17 -5.24 -9.57 -22.43
N ALA A 18 -5.87 -10.63 -22.95
CA ALA A 18 -6.83 -11.46 -22.23
C ALA A 18 -6.23 -12.11 -20.96
N GLN A 19 -4.91 -12.36 -20.92
CA GLN A 19 -4.22 -12.92 -19.76
C GLN A 19 -4.27 -12.01 -18.52
N THR A 20 -4.49 -10.71 -18.73
CA THR A 20 -4.61 -9.73 -17.65
C THR A 20 -6.00 -9.71 -17.02
N VAL A 21 -7.00 -10.28 -17.71
CA VAL A 21 -8.40 -10.35 -17.26
C VAL A 21 -8.63 -11.64 -16.49
N LYS A 22 -8.46 -11.57 -15.18
CA LYS A 22 -8.67 -12.70 -14.25
C LYS A 22 -10.02 -12.69 -13.54
N SER A 23 -10.79 -11.62 -13.73
CA SER A 23 -12.13 -11.47 -13.16
C SER A 23 -13.20 -12.06 -14.07
N SER A 24 -14.42 -12.18 -13.54
CA SER A 24 -15.61 -12.30 -14.38
C SER A 24 -15.76 -11.09 -15.30
N VAL A 25 -16.37 -11.31 -16.46
CA VAL A 25 -16.57 -10.31 -17.51
C VAL A 25 -18.03 -9.89 -17.55
N LEU A 26 -18.28 -8.58 -17.59
CA LEU A 26 -19.62 -8.02 -17.79
C LEU A 26 -19.75 -7.54 -19.23
N ASP A 27 -20.75 -8.04 -19.95
CA ASP A 27 -21.21 -7.47 -21.22
C ASP A 27 -22.37 -6.51 -20.93
N PHE A 28 -22.24 -5.28 -21.40
CA PHE A 28 -23.17 -4.19 -21.17
C PHE A 28 -23.50 -3.50 -22.48
N LYS A 29 -24.79 -3.49 -22.84
CA LYS A 29 -25.27 -2.89 -24.08
C LYS A 29 -26.36 -1.86 -23.79
N LEU A 30 -26.15 -0.64 -24.29
CA LEU A 30 -27.14 0.42 -24.32
C LEU A 30 -27.84 0.42 -25.67
N LYS A 31 -29.16 0.41 -25.65
CA LYS A 31 -30.00 0.43 -26.85
C LYS A 31 -30.91 1.65 -26.86
N ALA A 32 -31.05 2.28 -28.02
CA ALA A 32 -32.06 3.30 -28.31
C ALA A 32 -33.48 2.72 -28.23
N SER A 33 -34.50 3.58 -28.25
CA SER A 33 -35.92 3.18 -28.23
C SER A 33 -36.27 2.20 -29.36
N GLY A 34 -35.65 2.33 -30.53
CA GLY A 34 -35.81 1.42 -31.68
C GLY A 34 -35.00 0.12 -31.61
N GLY A 35 -34.32 -0.19 -30.51
CA GLY A 35 -33.56 -1.44 -30.33
C GLY A 35 -32.14 -1.46 -30.93
N ALA A 36 -31.78 -0.42 -31.70
CA ALA A 36 -30.42 -0.21 -32.20
C ALA A 36 -29.44 0.06 -31.05
N ALA A 37 -28.20 -0.43 -31.19
CA ALA A 37 -27.13 -0.15 -30.23
C ALA A 37 -26.80 1.35 -30.24
N LEU A 38 -26.74 1.95 -29.05
CA LEU A 38 -26.37 3.35 -28.90
C LEU A 38 -24.85 3.48 -29.04
N ASN A 39 -24.38 4.37 -29.91
CA ASN A 39 -22.97 4.72 -29.91
C ASN A 39 -22.66 5.57 -28.67
N ILE A 40 -21.63 5.19 -27.92
CA ILE A 40 -21.24 5.77 -26.63
C ILE A 40 -19.81 6.32 -26.64
N SER A 41 -19.21 6.52 -27.81
CA SER A 41 -17.93 7.23 -27.98
C SER A 41 -18.09 8.75 -27.83
N GLY A 42 -17.07 9.44 -27.35
CA GLY A 42 -16.99 10.90 -27.34
C GLY A 42 -17.97 11.62 -26.41
N LEU A 43 -18.41 10.96 -25.34
CA LEU A 43 -19.37 11.56 -24.40
C LEU A 43 -18.74 12.71 -23.61
N GLN A 44 -19.45 13.84 -23.51
CA GLN A 44 -19.02 14.99 -22.70
C GLN A 44 -18.93 14.63 -21.21
N GLU A 45 -19.84 13.76 -20.74
CA GLU A 45 -19.82 13.20 -19.40
C GLU A 45 -19.69 11.67 -19.45
N PRO A 46 -18.84 11.06 -18.60
CA PRO A 46 -18.67 9.61 -18.57
C PRO A 46 -19.89 8.89 -18.01
N ILE A 47 -20.08 7.65 -18.47
CA ILE A 47 -21.04 6.72 -17.88
C ILE A 47 -20.40 6.10 -16.62
N ALA A 48 -21.06 6.24 -15.48
CA ALA A 48 -20.63 5.61 -14.23
C ALA A 48 -21.24 4.21 -14.10
N LEU A 49 -20.41 3.20 -13.89
CA LEU A 49 -20.84 1.82 -13.64
C LEU A 49 -20.39 1.40 -12.25
N PHE A 50 -21.35 1.11 -11.37
CA PHE A 50 -21.04 0.52 -10.09
C PHE A 50 -20.91 -1.00 -10.26
N ILE A 51 -19.66 -1.47 -10.32
CA ILE A 51 -19.35 -2.90 -10.40
C ILE A 51 -18.88 -3.33 -9.00
N PRO A 52 -19.68 -4.11 -8.26
CA PRO A 52 -19.26 -4.62 -6.98
C PRO A 52 -18.09 -5.56 -7.18
N LEU A 53 -16.96 -5.27 -6.54
CA LEU A 53 -15.87 -6.22 -6.46
C LEU A 53 -16.36 -7.41 -5.63
N ALA A 54 -16.34 -8.61 -6.23
CA ALA A 54 -16.58 -9.82 -5.46
C ALA A 54 -15.61 -9.80 -4.27
N LYS A 55 -16.15 -9.90 -3.05
CA LYS A 55 -15.33 -10.03 -1.86
C LYS A 55 -14.44 -11.24 -2.11
N LYS A 56 -13.12 -11.03 -2.18
CA LYS A 56 -12.20 -12.15 -2.08
C LYS A 56 -12.58 -12.85 -0.78
N GLU A 57 -12.89 -14.14 -0.85
CA GLU A 57 -12.99 -14.96 0.34
C GLU A 57 -11.75 -14.65 1.16
N LYS A 58 -11.95 -14.31 2.44
CA LYS A 58 -10.81 -14.20 3.36
C LYS A 58 -10.02 -15.49 3.17
N PRO A 59 -8.69 -15.44 3.04
CA PRO A 59 -7.90 -16.66 3.08
C PRO A 59 -8.39 -17.42 4.30
N THR A 60 -8.96 -18.61 4.07
CA THR A 60 -9.30 -19.53 5.14
C THR A 60 -8.07 -19.64 6.03
N GLU A 61 -8.25 -19.64 7.35
CA GLU A 61 -7.19 -19.75 8.38
C GLU A 61 -6.34 -21.05 8.27
N LYS A 62 -6.38 -21.73 7.12
CA LYS A 62 -5.67 -22.97 6.79
C LYS A 62 -4.59 -22.79 5.72
N ASP A 63 -4.25 -21.57 5.29
CA ASP A 63 -2.96 -21.31 4.63
C ASP A 63 -1.89 -21.01 5.68
N ASN A 64 -1.67 -21.96 6.60
CA ASN A 64 -0.54 -21.96 7.50
C ASN A 64 0.70 -22.45 6.75
N SER A 65 1.20 -21.62 5.85
CA SER A 65 2.49 -21.81 5.19
C SER A 65 3.07 -20.45 4.79
N SER A 66 3.91 -19.91 5.67
CA SER A 66 4.90 -18.86 5.39
C SER A 66 4.39 -17.46 4.97
N ALA A 67 3.42 -16.88 5.66
CA ALA A 67 3.42 -15.41 5.76
C ALA A 67 4.63 -15.02 6.63
N GLU A 68 5.71 -14.51 6.02
CA GLU A 68 6.83 -13.96 6.77
C GLU A 68 6.28 -13.02 7.86
N SER A 69 6.65 -13.26 9.12
CA SER A 69 6.24 -12.40 10.23
C SER A 69 6.90 -11.03 10.06
N LEU A 70 6.21 -10.12 9.38
CA LEU A 70 6.68 -8.75 9.18
C LEU A 70 6.54 -7.99 10.50
N PHE A 71 7.61 -7.30 10.86
CA PHE A 71 7.63 -6.47 12.06
C PHE A 71 8.29 -5.13 11.77
N VAL A 72 7.86 -4.13 12.53
CA VAL A 72 8.42 -2.78 12.52
C VAL A 72 8.93 -2.44 13.92
N LYS A 73 10.12 -1.85 13.96
CA LYS A 73 10.72 -1.38 15.21
C LYS A 73 10.07 -0.06 15.63
N PRO A 74 9.94 0.21 16.94
CA PRO A 74 9.38 1.47 17.41
C PRO A 74 10.29 2.63 17.00
N SER A 75 9.69 3.67 16.45
CA SER A 75 10.35 4.89 16.04
C SER A 75 10.13 6.01 17.06
N ASN A 76 11.16 6.81 17.29
CA ASN A 76 11.06 8.10 18.00
C ASN A 76 10.63 9.25 17.08
N GLY A 77 10.20 8.92 15.86
CA GLY A 77 9.65 9.84 14.86
C GLY A 77 10.62 10.23 13.74
N THR A 78 11.94 10.04 13.93
CA THR A 78 12.97 10.38 12.93
C THR A 78 13.71 9.17 12.36
N SER A 79 13.61 7.99 13.00
CA SER A 79 14.30 6.75 12.61
C SER A 79 13.32 5.60 12.32
N ASP A 80 13.84 4.45 11.88
CA ASP A 80 13.12 3.16 11.88
C ASP A 80 11.82 3.09 11.04
N ILE A 81 11.91 3.55 9.78
CA ILE A 81 10.88 3.30 8.76
C ILE A 81 11.19 1.99 8.06
N ARG A 82 10.22 1.07 8.03
CA ARG A 82 10.31 -0.17 7.25
C ARG A 82 9.80 0.07 5.83
N TYR A 83 10.59 -0.30 4.83
CA TYR A 83 10.28 -0.05 3.43
C TYR A 83 9.85 -1.32 2.70
N HIS A 84 8.86 -1.15 1.81
CA HIS A 84 8.43 -2.11 0.80
C HIS A 84 8.35 -1.41 -0.55
N SER A 85 8.17 -2.17 -1.62
CA SER A 85 7.92 -1.62 -2.95
C SER A 85 6.67 -2.25 -3.57
N PHE A 86 6.04 -1.50 -4.45
CA PHE A 86 4.95 -1.98 -5.29
C PHE A 86 4.97 -1.26 -6.63
N THR A 87 4.27 -1.80 -7.62
CA THR A 87 4.27 -1.27 -8.98
C THR A 87 2.88 -0.79 -9.36
N VAL A 88 2.80 0.43 -9.88
CA VAL A 88 1.61 0.96 -10.56
C VAL A 88 1.81 0.71 -12.05
N SER A 89 1.18 -0.34 -12.60
CA SER A 89 1.47 -0.83 -13.96
C SER A 89 0.99 0.09 -15.09
N SER A 90 -0.10 0.82 -14.88
CA SER A 90 -0.64 1.78 -15.86
C SER A 90 -1.43 2.90 -15.17
N HIS A 91 -1.89 3.88 -15.96
CA HIS A 91 -2.70 4.98 -15.42
C HIS A 91 -4.10 4.55 -14.97
N ASP A 92 -4.63 3.46 -15.52
CA ASP A 92 -6.02 3.01 -15.35
C ASP A 92 -6.17 1.94 -14.25
N VAL A 93 -5.13 1.81 -13.42
CA VAL A 93 -5.02 0.80 -12.39
C VAL A 93 -5.06 1.42 -11.00
N LEU A 94 -5.79 0.75 -10.11
CA LEU A 94 -5.87 1.03 -8.69
C LEU A 94 -5.14 -0.07 -7.91
N VAL A 95 -4.15 0.33 -7.13
CA VAL A 95 -3.46 -0.55 -6.18
C VAL A 95 -4.16 -0.45 -4.83
N THR A 96 -4.62 -1.57 -4.28
CA THR A 96 -5.21 -1.63 -2.93
C THR A 96 -4.20 -2.30 -2.00
N ILE A 97 -3.79 -1.57 -0.97
CA ILE A 97 -2.82 -2.00 0.02
C ILE A 97 -3.56 -2.21 1.35
N GLN A 98 -3.44 -3.41 1.91
CA GLN A 98 -3.93 -3.75 3.23
C GLN A 98 -2.75 -3.92 4.18
N ILE A 99 -2.77 -3.18 5.29
CA ILE A 99 -1.79 -3.31 6.37
C ILE A 99 -2.57 -3.53 7.66
N LYS A 100 -2.44 -4.72 8.24
CA LYS A 100 -3.12 -5.07 9.48
C LYS A 100 -2.11 -5.20 10.62
N PRO A 101 -1.99 -4.18 11.48
CA PRO A 101 -1.12 -4.26 12.64
C PRO A 101 -1.71 -5.19 13.71
N GLU A 102 -0.87 -5.60 14.65
CA GLU A 102 -1.31 -6.25 15.88
C GLU A 102 -2.35 -5.39 16.64
N LYS A 103 -3.22 -6.04 17.41
CA LYS A 103 -4.33 -5.38 18.12
C LYS A 103 -3.84 -4.19 18.96
N GLY A 104 -4.54 -3.06 18.84
CA GLY A 104 -4.25 -1.84 19.60
C GLY A 104 -3.04 -1.05 19.12
N LYS A 105 -2.42 -1.41 17.98
CA LYS A 105 -1.30 -0.67 17.39
C LYS A 105 -1.75 0.15 16.17
N THR A 106 -1.09 1.28 15.98
CA THR A 106 -1.29 2.17 14.83
C THR A 106 0.01 2.31 14.05
N MET A 107 -0.07 2.42 12.73
CA MET A 107 1.08 2.54 11.85
C MET A 107 0.88 3.72 10.90
N ASP A 108 1.88 4.59 10.82
CA ASP A 108 1.94 5.65 9.84
C ASP A 108 2.55 5.11 8.54
N VAL A 109 1.90 5.44 7.44
CA VAL A 109 2.21 4.91 6.13
C VAL A 109 2.51 6.07 5.20
N PHE A 110 3.58 5.94 4.42
CA PHE A 110 4.04 6.95 3.47
C PHE A 110 4.33 6.31 2.12
N VAL A 111 4.13 7.04 1.03
CA VAL A 111 4.47 6.55 -0.32
C VAL A 111 5.24 7.61 -1.11
N ASN A 112 6.19 7.15 -1.93
CA ASN A 112 6.89 7.95 -2.94
C ASN A 112 7.14 7.17 -4.23
N TYR A 113 7.23 7.89 -5.34
CA TYR A 113 7.70 7.36 -6.61
C TYR A 113 9.23 7.27 -6.62
N LYS A 114 9.78 6.10 -7.04
CA LYS A 114 11.23 5.79 -7.19
C LYS A 114 12.15 6.00 -5.98
N THR A 115 11.70 6.67 -4.93
CA THR A 115 12.52 7.04 -3.77
C THR A 115 11.84 6.57 -2.50
N LYS A 116 12.65 6.21 -1.50
CA LYS A 116 12.13 5.83 -0.17
C LYS A 116 11.48 7.06 0.48
N PRO A 117 10.20 6.99 0.89
CA PRO A 117 9.52 8.12 1.50
C PRO A 117 10.06 8.44 2.89
N THR A 118 9.90 9.69 3.29
CA THR A 118 10.17 10.13 4.67
C THR A 118 8.90 10.75 5.24
N ARG A 119 8.86 10.94 6.56
CA ARG A 119 7.73 11.60 7.24
C ARG A 119 7.41 12.97 6.64
N LEU A 120 8.42 13.75 6.27
CA LEU A 120 8.26 15.11 5.75
C LEU A 120 8.17 15.17 4.22
N ARG A 121 8.76 14.18 3.52
CA ARG A 121 8.78 14.12 2.06
C ARG A 121 8.11 12.83 1.60
N ASN A 122 6.82 12.94 1.32
CA ASN A 122 5.99 11.89 0.75
C ASN A 122 4.94 12.52 -0.18
N VAL A 123 4.49 11.78 -1.19
CA VAL A 123 3.36 12.20 -2.05
C VAL A 123 2.01 11.74 -1.49
N PHE A 124 2.04 10.83 -0.52
CA PHE A 124 0.87 10.31 0.15
C PHE A 124 1.24 9.85 1.56
N ASN A 125 0.36 10.14 2.51
CA ASN A 125 0.43 9.64 3.86
C ASN A 125 -0.95 9.21 4.37
N THR A 126 -0.96 8.26 5.28
CA THR A 126 -2.15 7.86 6.03
C THR A 126 -1.73 7.15 7.31
N THR A 127 -2.63 7.05 8.28
CA THR A 127 -2.41 6.28 9.50
C THR A 127 -3.42 5.13 9.53
N LEU A 128 -2.94 3.91 9.74
CA LEU A 128 -3.77 2.72 9.82
C LEU A 128 -3.76 2.11 11.23
N PRO A 129 -4.87 1.54 11.70
CA PRO A 129 -6.20 1.58 11.08
C PRO A 129 -6.83 2.98 11.05
N ASN A 130 -7.53 3.28 9.95
CA ASN A 130 -8.29 4.52 9.76
C ASN A 130 -9.80 4.24 9.86
N PHE A 131 -10.39 4.56 11.00
CA PHE A 131 -11.82 4.32 11.27
C PHE A 131 -12.73 5.50 10.90
N SER A 132 -12.26 6.47 10.10
CA SER A 132 -13.05 7.64 9.70
C SER A 132 -14.35 7.31 8.97
N SER A 133 -14.41 6.16 8.29
CA SER A 133 -15.61 5.69 7.57
C SER A 133 -16.55 4.84 8.43
N CYS A 134 -16.25 4.66 9.71
CA CYS A 134 -16.98 3.79 10.61
C CYS A 134 -18.02 4.56 11.43
N THR A 135 -19.25 4.04 11.45
CA THR A 135 -20.31 4.53 12.33
C THR A 135 -20.11 3.97 13.74
N ASN A 136 -20.43 4.78 14.76
CA ASN A 136 -20.31 4.42 16.18
C ASN A 136 -18.88 4.11 16.66
N TRP A 137 -17.86 4.61 15.96
CA TRP A 137 -16.48 4.54 16.43
C TRP A 137 -16.29 5.48 17.63
N ASN A 138 -16.04 4.92 18.81
CA ASN A 138 -15.65 5.69 19.98
C ASN A 138 -14.16 5.41 20.29
N PRO A 139 -13.27 6.41 20.19
CA PRO A 139 -11.85 6.23 20.52
C PRO A 139 -11.61 5.86 21.99
N ASN A 140 -12.60 6.07 22.87
CA ASN A 140 -12.51 5.83 24.30
C ASN A 140 -13.27 4.58 24.75
N SER A 141 -13.95 3.86 23.85
CA SER A 141 -14.56 2.58 24.22
C SER A 141 -13.49 1.50 24.29
N ASN A 142 -13.37 0.85 25.44
CA ASN A 142 -12.55 -0.35 25.58
C ASN A 142 -12.88 -1.34 24.45
N TRP A 143 -11.84 -1.78 23.75
CA TRP A 143 -11.79 -2.68 22.57
C TRP A 143 -12.57 -4.01 22.70
N ASN A 144 -13.26 -4.23 23.82
CA ASN A 144 -14.04 -5.42 24.15
C ASN A 144 -15.55 -5.30 23.82
N SER A 145 -16.00 -4.22 23.18
CA SER A 145 -17.39 -4.10 22.74
C SER A 145 -17.55 -4.65 21.33
N THR A 146 -17.96 -5.91 21.22
CA THR A 146 -18.46 -6.62 20.02
C THR A 146 -19.74 -5.99 19.46
N LYS A 147 -19.85 -4.65 19.38
CA LYS A 147 -20.77 -4.01 18.44
C LYS A 147 -20.09 -4.04 17.08
N SER A 148 -20.76 -4.62 16.09
CA SER A 148 -20.30 -4.66 14.71
C SER A 148 -20.04 -3.24 14.22
N LEU A 149 -18.77 -2.86 14.17
CA LEU A 149 -18.33 -1.60 13.57
C LEU A 149 -18.73 -1.61 12.10
N ASN A 150 -19.75 -0.82 11.77
CA ASN A 150 -20.25 -0.68 10.41
C ASN A 150 -19.43 0.40 9.71
N CYS A 151 -18.44 -0.04 8.94
CA CYS A 151 -17.56 0.82 8.16
C CYS A 151 -17.89 0.73 6.67
N SER A 152 -17.95 1.89 6.00
CA SER A 152 -18.12 1.91 4.54
C SER A 152 -16.86 1.46 3.80
N SER A 153 -15.69 1.54 4.43
CA SER A 153 -14.41 1.06 3.90
C SER A 153 -13.67 0.23 4.95
N ASP A 154 -12.83 -0.71 4.52
CA ASP A 154 -11.98 -1.47 5.44
C ASP A 154 -10.93 -0.53 6.06
N PRO A 155 -10.94 -0.32 7.40
CA PRO A 155 -10.04 0.61 8.08
C PRO A 155 -8.56 0.24 7.99
N TYR A 156 -8.25 -1.00 7.60
CA TYR A 156 -6.88 -1.48 7.41
C TYR A 156 -6.38 -1.34 5.97
N THR A 157 -7.16 -0.69 5.09
CA THR A 157 -6.84 -0.58 3.67
C THR A 157 -6.77 0.86 3.20
N PHE A 158 -5.92 1.11 2.20
CA PHE A 158 -5.98 2.33 1.39
C PHE A 158 -5.73 2.00 -0.08
N ALA A 159 -6.22 2.87 -0.95
CA ALA A 159 -6.03 2.75 -2.39
C ALA A 159 -5.02 3.78 -2.90
N PHE A 160 -4.23 3.38 -3.89
CA PHE A 160 -3.19 4.19 -4.50
C PHE A 160 -3.24 4.05 -6.03
N SER A 161 -3.03 5.14 -6.76
CA SER A 161 -3.01 5.14 -8.22
C SER A 161 -2.03 6.20 -8.75
N SER A 162 -1.79 6.16 -10.06
CA SER A 162 -0.97 7.19 -10.73
C SER A 162 -1.57 8.61 -10.61
N LEU A 163 -2.86 8.75 -10.29
CA LEU A 163 -3.48 10.05 -10.03
C LEU A 163 -2.94 10.74 -8.78
N ILE A 164 -2.39 9.96 -7.83
CA ILE A 164 -1.83 10.48 -6.58
C ILE A 164 -0.37 10.90 -6.78
N SER A 165 0.43 10.05 -7.43
CA SER A 165 1.86 10.33 -7.65
C SER A 165 2.17 11.09 -8.93
N GLY A 166 1.23 11.17 -9.87
CA GLY A 166 1.48 11.63 -11.25
C GLY A 166 2.24 10.62 -12.11
N HIS A 167 2.59 9.44 -11.60
CA HIS A 167 3.54 8.53 -12.24
C HIS A 167 3.11 7.06 -12.21
N THR A 168 3.52 6.32 -13.25
CA THR A 168 3.47 4.85 -13.30
C THR A 168 4.86 4.26 -13.00
N GLY A 169 4.89 2.98 -12.66
CA GLY A 169 6.10 2.23 -12.31
C GLY A 169 6.28 2.01 -10.80
N THR A 170 7.53 1.86 -10.37
CA THR A 170 7.87 1.45 -9.01
C THR A 170 7.68 2.57 -8.00
N HIS A 171 6.92 2.26 -6.96
CA HIS A 171 6.68 3.10 -5.79
C HIS A 171 7.26 2.41 -4.55
N TYR A 172 7.73 3.21 -3.60
CA TYR A 172 8.19 2.75 -2.30
C TYR A 172 7.17 3.12 -1.23
N LEU A 173 6.82 2.13 -0.43
CA LEU A 173 5.95 2.21 0.74
C LEU A 173 6.82 2.25 1.99
N GLY A 174 6.65 3.25 2.83
CA GLY A 174 7.27 3.34 4.16
C GLY A 174 6.24 3.11 5.25
N ILE A 175 6.56 2.27 6.23
CA ILE A 175 5.71 1.97 7.39
C ILE A 175 6.49 2.34 8.66
N GLN A 176 5.89 3.16 9.51
CA GLN A 176 6.46 3.63 10.77
C GLN A 176 5.51 3.31 11.92
N TYR A 177 6.04 2.76 13.01
CA TYR A 177 5.31 2.55 14.25
C TYR A 177 5.84 3.48 15.32
N ILE A 178 4.99 4.38 15.81
CA ILE A 178 5.34 5.27 16.94
C ILE A 178 4.82 4.63 18.22
N LYS A 179 5.74 4.31 19.13
CA LYS A 179 5.35 3.88 20.48
C LYS A 179 4.90 5.14 21.24
N LYS A 180 3.60 5.24 21.56
CA LYS A 180 3.12 6.25 22.50
C LYS A 180 3.78 5.97 23.85
N LYS A 181 4.63 6.87 24.33
CA LYS A 181 5.15 6.77 25.70
C LYS A 181 3.97 7.01 26.65
N PRO A 182 3.83 6.24 27.74
CA PRO A 182 2.98 6.68 28.84
C PRO A 182 3.45 8.06 29.32
N GLU A 183 2.52 8.95 29.64
CA GLU A 183 2.74 10.37 30.02
C GLU A 183 3.65 10.57 31.24
N ALA A 184 4.15 9.51 31.86
CA ALA A 184 5.02 9.56 33.03
C ALA A 184 6.53 9.66 32.73
N ASP A 185 6.97 9.54 31.47
CA ASP A 185 8.40 9.38 31.13
C ASP A 185 8.92 10.44 30.12
N SER A 186 8.44 11.68 30.29
CA SER A 186 8.92 12.86 29.55
C SER A 186 10.28 13.38 30.05
N ASN A 187 10.84 12.80 31.11
CA ASN A 187 12.14 13.19 31.68
C ASN A 187 13.18 12.06 31.65
N ILE A 188 13.34 11.40 30.50
CA ILE A 188 14.57 10.64 30.24
C ILE A 188 15.43 11.46 29.28
N ASP A 189 16.14 12.39 29.90
CA ASP A 189 17.47 12.87 29.56
C ASP A 189 18.07 12.13 28.35
N SER A 190 17.93 12.74 27.17
CA SER A 190 18.75 12.38 26.02
C SER A 190 20.18 12.86 26.30
N ARG A 191 20.85 12.22 27.26
CA ARG A 191 22.30 12.24 27.36
C ARG A 191 22.78 11.58 26.06
N ARG A 192 22.93 12.39 25.01
CA ARG A 192 23.85 12.08 23.91
C ARG A 192 25.12 11.66 24.63
N LYS A 193 25.43 10.37 24.59
CA LYS A 193 26.72 9.86 25.07
C LYS A 193 27.73 10.46 24.09
N LYS A 194 28.20 11.66 24.43
CA LYS A 194 29.27 12.33 23.70
C LYS A 194 30.40 11.31 23.76
N ARG A 195 30.84 10.82 22.60
CA ARG A 195 32.09 10.07 22.50
C ARG A 195 33.21 11.09 22.75
N SER A 196 33.36 11.54 23.99
CA SER A 196 34.45 12.40 24.37
C SER A 196 35.67 11.51 24.53
N CYS A 197 36.63 11.63 23.62
CA CYS A 197 37.98 11.11 23.76
C CYS A 197 38.72 11.90 24.86
N ARG A 198 38.22 11.85 26.09
CA ARG A 198 38.75 12.65 27.20
C ARG A 198 38.93 11.82 28.47
N HIS A 199 39.46 10.61 28.32
CA HIS A 199 40.06 9.88 29.45
C HIS A 199 41.35 9.20 29.00
N VAL A 200 42.39 9.98 28.69
CA VAL A 200 43.79 9.56 28.87
C VAL A 200 44.62 10.81 29.15
N HIS A 201 45.28 10.86 30.31
CA HIS A 201 46.25 11.90 30.63
C HIS A 201 47.54 11.66 29.82
N GLY A 202 47.93 12.60 28.95
CA GLY A 202 49.21 12.59 28.24
C GLY A 202 49.24 13.52 27.02
N ARG A 203 50.38 14.19 26.78
CA ARG A 203 50.62 15.06 25.60
C ARG A 203 50.90 14.18 24.38
N TRP A 204 49.88 13.92 23.56
CA TRP A 204 50.03 13.19 22.30
C TRP A 204 50.52 14.11 21.16
N LYS A 205 51.45 13.63 20.34
CA LYS A 205 51.95 14.31 19.13
C LYS A 205 50.79 14.61 18.17
N ARG A 206 50.71 15.84 17.67
CA ARG A 206 49.75 16.24 16.62
C ARG A 206 50.16 15.65 15.27
N SER A 207 49.80 14.41 15.03
CA SER A 207 49.71 13.82 13.69
C SER A 207 48.29 13.31 13.56
N CYS A 208 47.40 14.10 12.97
CA CYS A 208 45.99 13.74 12.79
C CYS A 208 45.77 12.99 11.48
N VAL A 209 46.73 12.13 11.11
CA VAL A 209 46.63 11.24 9.97
C VAL A 209 46.83 9.84 10.50
N ASP A 210 45.74 9.25 10.98
CA ASP A 210 45.70 7.80 11.17
C ASP A 210 45.71 7.17 9.77
N VAL A 211 46.82 6.51 9.43
CA VAL A 211 46.90 5.68 8.23
C VAL A 211 45.92 4.54 8.43
N LYS A 212 44.99 4.36 7.48
CA LYS A 212 44.11 3.19 7.49
C LYS A 212 44.98 1.95 7.42
N ASP A 213 44.74 0.98 8.31
CA ASP A 213 45.34 -0.34 8.19
C ASP A 213 45.09 -0.89 6.79
N ALA A 214 46.10 -1.57 6.24
CA ALA A 214 45.98 -2.19 4.93
C ALA A 214 44.74 -3.11 4.90
N PRO A 215 43.95 -3.08 3.81
CA PRO A 215 42.77 -3.92 3.71
C PRO A 215 43.16 -5.39 3.96
N THR A 216 42.41 -6.07 4.83
CA THR A 216 42.66 -7.47 5.15
C THR A 216 42.51 -8.31 3.89
N THR A 217 43.49 -9.16 3.60
CA THR A 217 43.41 -10.19 2.55
C THR A 217 43.29 -11.56 3.21
N PRO A 218 42.20 -12.31 2.99
CA PRO A 218 41.04 -11.99 2.14
C PRO A 218 40.13 -10.90 2.75
N PRO A 219 39.33 -10.19 1.92
CA PRO A 219 38.43 -9.14 2.39
C PRO A 219 37.48 -9.68 3.46
N PRO A 220 37.22 -8.91 4.54
CA PRO A 220 36.31 -9.32 5.59
C PRO A 220 34.92 -9.57 5.00
N ILE A 221 34.33 -10.71 5.36
CA ILE A 221 32.98 -11.08 4.93
C ILE A 221 32.01 -10.01 5.45
N PRO A 222 31.19 -9.39 4.59
CA PRO A 222 30.25 -8.36 5.03
C PRO A 222 29.27 -8.96 6.04
N ILE A 223 29.21 -8.36 7.23
CA ILE A 223 28.25 -8.76 8.26
C ILE A 223 26.87 -8.29 7.82
N ILE A 224 26.03 -9.23 7.38
CA ILE A 224 24.62 -8.95 7.08
C ILE A 224 23.88 -8.82 8.42
N ILE A 225 23.52 -7.60 8.81
CA ILE A 225 22.75 -7.34 10.01
C ILE A 225 21.29 -7.71 9.74
N ILE A 226 20.90 -8.94 10.07
CA ILE A 226 19.51 -9.38 10.02
C ILE A 226 18.80 -8.80 11.26
N PRO A 227 17.78 -7.95 11.10
CA PRO A 227 17.06 -7.42 12.25
C PRO A 227 16.33 -8.57 12.95
N LYS A 228 16.62 -8.75 14.24
CA LYS A 228 15.91 -9.70 15.10
C LYS A 228 14.68 -9.05 15.71
N TYR A 229 13.54 -9.74 15.66
CA TYR A 229 12.29 -9.31 16.27
C TYR A 229 12.41 -9.30 17.80
N ASN A 230 11.88 -8.26 18.44
CA ASN A 230 11.71 -8.17 19.88
C ASN A 230 10.24 -7.98 20.24
N SER A 231 9.65 -9.00 20.90
CA SER A 231 8.22 -9.02 21.27
C SER A 231 7.80 -7.92 22.24
N THR A 232 8.75 -7.31 22.98
CA THR A 232 8.44 -6.27 23.95
C THR A 232 8.40 -4.87 23.33
N THR A 233 9.11 -4.67 22.22
CA THR A 233 9.30 -3.33 21.61
C THR A 233 8.66 -3.20 20.24
N ASP A 234 8.78 -4.24 19.43
CA ASP A 234 8.43 -4.22 18.01
C ASP A 234 6.94 -4.53 17.83
N ALA A 235 6.40 -4.19 16.67
CA ALA A 235 5.00 -4.47 16.33
C ALA A 235 4.93 -5.35 15.09
N ASN A 236 4.17 -6.44 15.20
CA ASN A 236 3.86 -7.30 14.06
C ASN A 236 2.76 -6.70 13.20
N TYR A 237 2.80 -6.99 11.89
CA TYR A 237 1.74 -6.67 10.96
C TYR A 237 1.72 -7.63 9.78
N SER A 238 0.58 -7.70 9.09
CA SER A 238 0.50 -8.31 7.76
C SER A 238 0.41 -7.23 6.69
N LEU A 239 0.96 -7.52 5.51
CA LEU A 239 0.91 -6.68 4.32
C LEU A 239 0.34 -7.51 3.17
N SER A 240 -0.73 -7.00 2.53
CA SER A 240 -1.25 -7.54 1.29
C SER A 240 -1.38 -6.42 0.28
N ILE A 241 -0.88 -6.66 -0.94
CA ILE A 241 -0.94 -5.70 -2.04
C ILE A 241 -1.70 -6.37 -3.18
N SER A 242 -2.76 -5.71 -3.64
CA SER A 242 -3.56 -6.19 -4.76
C SER A 242 -3.75 -5.08 -5.78
N VAL A 243 -3.89 -5.48 -7.04
CA VAL A 243 -3.98 -4.56 -8.17
C VAL A 243 -5.30 -4.84 -8.88
N SER A 244 -6.05 -3.77 -9.18
CA SER A 244 -7.32 -3.85 -9.90
C SER A 244 -7.28 -2.85 -11.05
N GLY A 245 -7.53 -3.31 -12.26
CA GLY A 245 -7.63 -2.47 -13.46
C GLY A 245 -9.05 -2.48 -14.00
N CYS A 246 -9.41 -1.41 -14.72
CA CYS A 246 -10.56 -1.44 -15.58
C CYS A 246 -10.13 -1.74 -17.02
N LEU A 247 -10.71 -2.78 -17.61
CA LEU A 247 -10.49 -3.14 -18.99
C LEU A 247 -11.82 -3.39 -19.67
N TYR A 248 -11.92 -3.02 -20.94
CA TYR A 248 -13.04 -3.36 -21.82
C TYR A 248 -12.50 -4.02 -23.09
N TRP A 249 -13.35 -4.83 -23.72
CA TRP A 249 -13.05 -5.41 -25.01
C TRP A 249 -13.28 -4.38 -26.12
N SER A 250 -12.23 -4.00 -26.84
CA SER A 250 -12.35 -3.16 -28.02
C SER A 250 -12.53 -4.04 -29.24
N GLU A 251 -13.71 -3.97 -29.86
CA GLU A 251 -14.00 -4.68 -31.11
C GLU A 251 -13.12 -4.19 -32.27
N THR A 252 -12.84 -2.88 -32.33
CA THR A 252 -12.01 -2.29 -33.39
C THR A 252 -10.54 -2.70 -33.31
N LYS A 253 -10.01 -2.87 -32.10
CA LYS A 253 -8.62 -3.29 -31.87
C LYS A 253 -8.46 -4.78 -31.60
N GLU A 254 -9.58 -5.50 -31.53
CA GLU A 254 -9.70 -6.91 -31.13
C GLU A 254 -8.82 -7.25 -29.91
N LYS A 255 -8.85 -6.39 -28.88
CA LYS A 255 -8.07 -6.58 -27.65
C LYS A 255 -8.74 -5.97 -26.42
N TRP A 256 -8.35 -6.45 -25.25
CA TRP A 256 -8.65 -5.80 -23.98
C TRP A 256 -7.81 -4.53 -23.83
N THR A 257 -8.48 -3.43 -23.52
CA THR A 257 -7.84 -2.13 -23.36
C THR A 257 -8.48 -1.38 -22.17
N GLY A 258 -7.67 -0.59 -21.48
CA GLY A 258 -8.11 0.30 -20.41
C GLY A 258 -8.45 1.71 -20.88
N GLU A 259 -8.32 1.98 -22.19
CA GLU A 259 -8.48 3.32 -22.75
C GLU A 259 -9.81 3.95 -22.35
N GLY A 260 -9.73 5.13 -21.76
CA GLY A 260 -10.91 5.84 -21.29
C GLY A 260 -11.50 5.28 -19.98
N CYS A 261 -11.14 4.10 -19.51
CA CYS A 261 -11.65 3.65 -18.23
C CYS A 261 -10.89 4.22 -17.03
N ARG A 262 -11.62 4.64 -15.99
CA ARG A 262 -11.06 5.24 -14.77
C ARG A 262 -11.56 4.50 -13.54
N VAL A 263 -10.65 3.91 -12.77
CA VAL A 263 -10.99 3.29 -11.49
C VAL A 263 -10.96 4.35 -10.39
N ARG A 264 -12.05 4.50 -9.64
CA ARG A 264 -12.09 5.25 -8.37
C ARG A 264 -12.46 4.29 -7.24
N GLN A 265 -12.07 4.61 -6.01
CA GLN A 265 -12.35 3.77 -4.86
C GLN A 265 -13.88 3.57 -4.72
N CYS A 266 -14.33 2.32 -4.62
CA CYS A 266 -15.74 1.88 -4.68
C CYS A 266 -16.53 2.18 -5.97
N LEU A 267 -15.98 2.84 -6.99
CA LEU A 267 -16.72 3.24 -8.20
C LEU A 267 -15.84 3.15 -9.45
N MET A 268 -16.21 2.30 -10.41
CA MET A 268 -15.59 2.33 -11.74
C MET A 268 -16.30 3.38 -12.59
N LYS A 269 -15.58 4.40 -13.07
CA LYS A 269 -16.10 5.37 -14.02
C LYS A 269 -15.53 5.04 -15.39
N VAL A 270 -16.36 4.69 -16.35
CA VAL A 270 -15.89 4.41 -17.71
C VAL A 270 -16.05 5.70 -18.52
N LEU A 271 -14.94 6.31 -18.92
CA LEU A 271 -14.90 7.51 -19.77
C LEU A 271 -14.51 7.07 -21.19
N LEU A 272 -15.47 6.52 -21.93
CA LEU A 272 -15.22 6.04 -23.30
C LEU A 272 -14.98 7.26 -24.22
N LEU A 273 -13.76 7.39 -24.74
CA LEU A 273 -13.37 8.38 -25.75
C LEU A 273 -13.81 7.89 -27.14
#